data_AF-A0A925V186-F1
#
_entry.id   AF-A0A925V186-F1
#
_cell.length_a   1.000
_cell.length_b   1.000
_cell.length_c   1.000
_cell.angle_alpha   90.00
_cell.angle_beta   90.00
_cell.angle_gamma   90.00
#
_symmetry.space_group_name_H-M   'P 1'
#
loop_
_entity.id
_entity.type
_entity.pdbx_description
1 polymer ?
#
loop_
_entity_poly.entity_id
_entity_poly.type
_entity_poly.pdbx_seq_one_letter_code
_entity_poly.pdbx_strand_id
1 'polypeptide(L)'
;MRNYLLSAVGLAVTIGCSGGSSSYVPKPPPKIEPVSLKAADGKNLFPFKVGNSWTFATKTVQRVGTKSQQKEIEATFKVAKVEETGGNTRATIELIIGKDVVDRQTWISNGKGIFQVNIGLKNVRQFSTPIPAIVFPIEPGKRFSWSGSDGKSKMAYNSEILGAQEVDTDMKRMSAIAIESKGTSVNGKVTEKTDRTIWFAPKIGIVRIRESTSSTVGASELLLTLKSHNVK
;
A
#
# COMPACT_ATOMS: atom_id res chain seq x y z
N MET A 1 -41.38 -4.90 18.32
CA MET A 1 -41.99 -4.64 16.99
C MET A 1 -42.23 -3.15 16.82
N ARG A 2 -41.43 -2.48 16.00
CA ARG A 2 -41.79 -1.23 15.33
C ARG A 2 -40.80 -1.03 14.17
N ASN A 3 -41.30 -1.30 12.98
CA ASN A 3 -40.57 -1.23 11.72
C ASN A 3 -40.33 0.24 11.34
N TYR A 4 -39.10 0.60 11.02
CA TYR A 4 -38.80 1.82 10.28
C TYR A 4 -38.38 1.42 8.87
N LEU A 5 -39.35 1.45 7.95
CA LEU A 5 -39.09 1.65 6.52
C LEU A 5 -38.75 3.14 6.34
N LEU A 6 -37.55 3.44 5.84
CA LEU A 6 -37.23 4.75 5.30
C LEU A 6 -37.08 4.60 3.79
N SER A 7 -38.13 5.05 3.11
CA SER A 7 -38.26 5.16 1.66
C SER A 7 -37.19 6.09 1.09
N ALA A 8 -36.43 5.59 0.11
CA ALA A 8 -35.60 6.41 -0.75
C ALA A 8 -36.50 7.13 -1.76
N VAL A 9 -36.61 8.45 -1.66
CA VAL A 9 -37.18 9.29 -2.71
C VAL A 9 -36.08 9.55 -3.73
N GLY A 10 -36.13 8.82 -4.84
CA GLY A 10 -35.32 9.10 -6.02
C GLY A 10 -35.84 10.35 -6.73
N LEU A 11 -35.05 11.41 -6.72
CA LEU A 11 -35.25 12.58 -7.59
C LEU A 11 -34.88 12.18 -9.02
N ALA A 12 -35.89 11.77 -9.80
CA ALA A 12 -35.79 11.65 -11.24
C ALA A 12 -35.80 13.07 -11.85
N VAL A 13 -34.62 13.58 -12.20
CA VAL A 13 -34.51 14.80 -13.00
C VAL A 13 -34.82 14.43 -14.45
N THR A 14 -36.07 14.63 -14.86
CA THR A 14 -36.51 14.48 -16.25
C THR A 14 -36.33 15.82 -16.96
N ILE A 15 -35.13 16.06 -17.51
CA ILE A 15 -34.92 17.17 -18.44
C ILE A 15 -35.36 16.67 -19.82
N GLY A 16 -36.53 17.14 -20.26
CA GLY A 16 -36.94 17.06 -21.65
C GLY A 16 -36.07 17.98 -22.51
N CYS A 17 -35.17 17.37 -23.30
CA CYS A 17 -34.56 18.02 -24.46
C CYS A 17 -35.08 17.30 -25.71
N SER A 18 -36.04 17.93 -26.38
CA SER A 18 -36.42 17.61 -27.75
C SER A 18 -35.34 18.14 -28.70
N GLY A 19 -34.58 17.25 -29.34
CA GLY A 19 -33.68 17.62 -30.44
C GLY A 19 -32.36 16.86 -30.43
N GLY A 20 -32.26 15.86 -31.31
CA GLY A 20 -31.01 15.19 -31.67
C GLY A 20 -30.48 14.21 -30.62
N SER A 21 -30.93 12.96 -30.68
CA SER A 21 -30.25 11.86 -30.02
C SER A 21 -28.89 11.65 -30.68
N SER A 22 -27.89 12.44 -30.27
CA SER A 22 -26.50 11.99 -30.34
C SER A 22 -26.43 10.80 -29.42
N SER A 23 -26.52 9.60 -29.99
CA SER A 23 -26.36 8.34 -29.30
C SER A 23 -24.93 8.29 -28.77
N TYR A 24 -24.68 8.90 -27.63
CA TYR A 24 -23.42 8.75 -26.92
C TYR A 24 -23.32 7.28 -26.52
N VAL A 25 -22.45 6.56 -27.23
CA VAL A 25 -22.02 5.23 -26.83
C VAL A 25 -20.76 5.43 -25.99
N PRO A 26 -20.81 5.16 -24.68
CA PRO A 26 -19.61 5.25 -23.85
C PRO A 26 -18.52 4.36 -24.44
N LYS A 27 -17.35 4.93 -24.73
CA LYS A 27 -16.20 4.12 -25.13
C LYS A 27 -15.77 3.29 -23.92
N PRO A 28 -15.66 1.95 -24.05
CA PRO A 28 -15.10 1.12 -23.00
C PRO A 28 -13.72 1.66 -22.63
N PRO A 29 -13.36 1.68 -21.34
CA PRO A 29 -12.05 2.15 -20.95
C PRO A 29 -11.00 1.17 -21.49
N PRO A 30 -9.78 1.65 -21.85
CA PRO A 30 -8.75 0.80 -22.44
C PRO A 30 -8.45 -0.41 -21.56
N LYS A 31 -8.32 -1.59 -22.17
CA LYS A 31 -7.90 -2.82 -21.48
C LYS A 31 -6.48 -2.64 -20.95
N ILE A 32 -6.26 -3.02 -19.70
CA ILE A 32 -4.93 -3.04 -19.09
C ILE A 32 -4.37 -4.44 -19.21
N GLU A 33 -3.22 -4.57 -19.88
CA GLU A 33 -2.53 -5.86 -19.97
C GLU A 33 -1.88 -6.23 -18.63
N PRO A 34 -2.01 -7.49 -18.17
CA PRO A 34 -1.41 -7.94 -16.93
C PRO A 34 0.12 -7.79 -16.93
N VAL A 35 0.69 -7.31 -15.82
CA VAL A 35 2.15 -7.27 -15.66
C VAL A 35 2.75 -8.68 -15.66
N SER A 36 3.91 -8.82 -16.30
CA SER A 36 4.68 -10.07 -16.26
C SER A 36 5.33 -10.26 -14.88
N LEU A 37 5.01 -11.38 -14.22
CA LEU A 37 5.59 -11.74 -12.92
C LEU A 37 7.03 -12.25 -13.05
N LYS A 38 7.39 -12.82 -14.21
CA LYS A 38 8.76 -13.33 -14.48
C LYS A 38 9.80 -12.22 -14.62
N ALA A 39 9.39 -11.02 -15.02
CA ALA A 39 10.28 -9.88 -15.23
C ALA A 39 10.51 -9.03 -13.97
N ALA A 40 9.87 -9.39 -12.85
CA ALA A 40 9.92 -8.63 -11.61
C ALA A 40 10.97 -9.23 -10.66
N ASP A 41 12.23 -8.86 -10.88
CA ASP A 41 13.29 -8.98 -9.88
C ASP A 41 13.30 -7.78 -8.92
N GLY A 42 14.11 -7.83 -7.87
CA GLY A 42 14.16 -6.78 -6.85
C GLY A 42 14.59 -5.40 -7.36
N LYS A 43 15.38 -5.32 -8.43
CA LYS A 43 15.83 -4.04 -9.02
C LYS A 43 14.73 -3.45 -9.92
N ASN A 44 14.04 -4.32 -10.65
CA ASN A 44 12.97 -3.95 -11.55
C ASN A 44 11.66 -3.67 -10.80
N LEU A 45 11.38 -4.31 -9.68
CA LEU A 45 10.10 -4.16 -9.00
C LEU A 45 10.04 -2.94 -8.08
N PHE A 46 11.14 -2.62 -7.37
CA PHE A 46 11.21 -1.43 -6.52
C PHE A 46 12.57 -0.74 -6.67
N PRO A 47 12.70 0.21 -7.63
CA PRO A 47 13.99 0.76 -8.02
C PRO A 47 14.54 1.70 -6.93
N PHE A 48 15.44 1.16 -6.12
CA PHE A 48 16.20 1.91 -5.11
C PHE A 48 17.36 2.66 -5.75
N LYS A 49 17.08 3.88 -6.21
CA LYS A 49 18.08 4.84 -6.71
C LYS A 49 17.91 6.14 -5.97
N VAL A 50 19.01 6.72 -5.48
CA VAL A 50 18.97 7.98 -4.73
C VAL A 50 18.24 9.05 -5.53
N GLY A 51 17.30 9.73 -4.87
CA GLY A 51 16.44 10.75 -5.48
C GLY A 51 15.18 10.21 -6.14
N ASN A 52 15.04 8.88 -6.31
CA ASN A 52 13.74 8.33 -6.72
C ASN A 52 12.69 8.65 -5.65
N SER A 53 11.47 8.96 -6.08
CA SER A 53 10.37 9.26 -5.17
C SER A 53 9.00 8.85 -5.67
N TRP A 54 8.09 8.66 -4.73
CA TRP A 54 6.68 8.33 -4.93
C TRP A 54 5.84 9.22 -4.03
N THR A 55 4.94 10.01 -4.60
CA THR A 55 3.99 10.82 -3.85
C THR A 55 2.64 10.15 -3.88
N PHE A 56 2.06 9.94 -2.70
CA PHE A 56 0.78 9.28 -2.50
C PHE A 56 -0.26 10.25 -1.97
N ALA A 57 -1.48 10.16 -2.51
CA ALA A 57 -2.67 10.59 -1.81
C ALA A 57 -2.92 9.59 -0.68
N THR A 58 -2.95 10.08 0.56
CA THR A 58 -3.14 9.30 1.77
C THR A 58 -4.51 9.59 2.33
N LYS A 59 -5.30 8.54 2.57
CA LYS A 59 -6.55 8.61 3.32
C LYS A 59 -6.44 7.71 4.54
N THR A 60 -6.70 8.27 5.71
CA THR A 60 -6.72 7.54 6.97
C THR A 60 -8.07 7.74 7.65
N VAL A 61 -8.67 6.65 8.10
CA VAL A 61 -9.87 6.67 8.94
C VAL A 61 -9.51 6.00 10.26
N GLN A 62 -9.76 6.66 11.39
CA GLN A 62 -9.55 6.10 12.72
C GLN A 62 -10.89 6.08 13.46
N ARG A 63 -11.09 5.03 14.27
CA ARG A 63 -12.27 4.82 15.09
C ARG A 63 -11.83 4.40 16.50
N VAL A 64 -12.31 5.10 17.52
CA VAL A 64 -12.06 4.82 18.94
C VAL A 64 -13.36 4.98 19.69
N GLY A 65 -13.90 3.86 20.21
CA GLY A 65 -15.26 3.83 20.76
C GLY A 65 -16.28 4.31 19.72
N THR A 66 -17.06 5.34 20.06
CA THR A 66 -18.06 5.95 19.17
C THR A 66 -17.50 7.08 18.29
N LYS A 67 -16.25 7.49 18.50
CA LYS A 67 -15.64 8.60 17.75
C LYS A 67 -14.97 8.08 16.48
N SER A 68 -15.12 8.83 15.39
CA SER A 68 -14.40 8.58 14.14
C SER A 68 -13.76 9.86 13.62
N GLN A 69 -12.53 9.74 13.11
CA GLN A 69 -11.80 10.82 12.46
C GLN A 69 -11.30 10.34 11.09
N GLN A 70 -11.46 11.18 10.08
CA GLN A 70 -10.85 10.99 8.77
C GLN A 70 -9.82 12.07 8.52
N LYS A 71 -8.70 11.71 7.90
CA LYS A 71 -7.64 12.62 7.48
C LYS A 71 -7.20 12.26 6.07
N GLU A 72 -7.06 13.28 5.23
CA GLU A 72 -6.49 13.16 3.90
C GLU A 72 -5.27 14.08 3.80
N ILE A 73 -4.13 13.54 3.36
CA ILE A 73 -2.86 14.26 3.19
C ILE A 73 -2.08 13.71 2.01
N GLU A 74 -1.08 14.45 1.57
CA GLU A 74 -0.06 13.92 0.68
C GLU A 74 1.17 13.48 1.47
N ALA A 75 1.75 12.36 1.06
CA ALA A 75 2.98 11.84 1.62
C ALA A 75 3.93 11.41 0.50
N THR A 76 5.19 11.81 0.58
CA THR A 76 6.22 11.45 -0.40
C THR A 76 7.22 10.50 0.23
N PHE A 77 7.41 9.34 -0.40
CA PHE A 77 8.49 8.41 -0.11
C PHE A 77 9.66 8.79 -1.01
N LYS A 78 10.83 9.10 -0.44
CA LYS A 78 12.02 9.49 -1.21
C LYS A 78 13.22 8.65 -0.81
N VAL A 79 13.91 8.06 -1.80
CA VAL A 79 15.16 7.34 -1.56
C VAL A 79 16.27 8.36 -1.24
N ALA A 80 16.70 8.39 0.01
CA ALA A 80 17.71 9.33 0.50
C ALA A 80 19.13 8.76 0.43
N LYS A 81 19.28 7.44 0.63
CA LYS A 81 20.58 6.77 0.62
C LYS A 81 20.44 5.36 0.03
N VAL A 82 21.46 4.91 -0.69
CA VAL A 82 21.58 3.53 -1.20
C VAL A 82 22.99 3.03 -0.94
N GLU A 83 23.10 1.81 -0.46
CA GLU A 83 24.35 1.07 -0.26
C GLU A 83 24.20 -0.29 -0.97
N GLU A 84 25.14 -0.63 -1.84
CA GLU A 84 25.16 -1.91 -2.54
C GLU A 84 26.32 -2.76 -2.02
N THR A 85 26.03 -4.00 -1.63
CA THR A 85 27.06 -4.94 -1.14
C THR A 85 26.68 -6.36 -1.48
N GLY A 86 27.52 -7.04 -2.27
CA GLY A 86 27.35 -8.46 -2.60
C GLY A 86 25.99 -8.79 -3.23
N GLY A 87 25.48 -7.93 -4.12
CA GLY A 87 24.18 -8.13 -4.77
C GLY A 87 22.96 -7.79 -3.89
N ASN A 88 23.16 -7.30 -2.67
CA ASN A 88 22.12 -6.70 -1.85
C ASN A 88 22.12 -5.19 -2.01
N THR A 89 20.94 -4.61 -2.22
CA THR A 89 20.73 -3.16 -2.20
C THR A 89 20.05 -2.80 -0.89
N ARG A 90 20.71 -2.02 -0.04
CA ARG A 90 20.13 -1.43 1.17
C ARG A 90 19.79 0.03 0.90
N ALA A 91 18.53 0.40 1.09
CA ALA A 91 18.05 1.75 0.81
C ALA A 91 17.45 2.38 2.06
N THR A 92 17.72 3.66 2.27
CA THR A 92 17.01 4.50 3.24
C THR A 92 15.98 5.33 2.49
N ILE A 93 14.72 5.20 2.91
CA ILE A 93 13.58 5.95 2.38
C ILE A 93 13.11 6.92 3.46
N GLU A 94 12.96 8.19 3.09
CA GLU A 94 12.33 9.20 3.92
C GLU A 94 10.86 9.33 3.56
N LEU A 95 10.00 9.37 4.58
CA LEU A 95 8.61 9.77 4.45
C LEU A 95 8.51 11.27 4.73
N ILE A 96 8.02 12.01 3.76
CA ILE A 96 7.93 13.47 3.81
C ILE A 96 6.44 13.85 3.76
N ILE A 97 6.01 14.69 4.69
CA ILE A 97 4.67 15.31 4.67
C ILE A 97 4.88 16.83 4.67
N GLY A 98 4.38 17.51 3.64
CA GLY A 98 4.69 18.92 3.43
C GLY A 98 6.20 19.11 3.18
N LYS A 99 6.90 19.73 4.15
CA LYS A 99 8.36 19.95 4.09
C LYS A 99 9.14 19.11 5.10
N ASP A 100 8.46 18.38 5.96
CA ASP A 100 9.08 17.71 7.10
C ASP A 100 9.28 16.22 6.80
N VAL A 101 10.47 15.72 7.13
CA VAL A 101 10.72 14.27 7.21
C VAL A 101 10.07 13.77 8.50
N VAL A 102 9.00 12.99 8.36
CA VAL A 102 8.22 12.49 9.50
C VAL A 102 8.56 11.05 9.88
N ASP A 103 9.13 10.29 8.94
CA ASP A 103 9.58 8.92 9.17
C ASP A 103 10.80 8.60 8.29
N ARG A 104 11.59 7.63 8.73
CA ARG A 104 12.70 7.09 7.97
C ARG A 104 12.67 5.58 8.04
N GLN A 105 12.77 4.94 6.90
CA GLN A 105 12.67 3.49 6.76
C GLN A 105 13.92 2.95 6.10
N THR A 106 14.36 1.79 6.53
CA THR A 106 15.41 1.06 5.83
C THR A 106 14.83 -0.15 5.14
N TRP A 107 15.17 -0.34 3.87
CA TRP A 107 14.73 -1.44 3.04
C TRP A 107 15.93 -2.20 2.48
N ILE A 108 15.76 -3.49 2.24
CA ILE A 108 16.73 -4.34 1.53
C ILE A 108 16.03 -4.98 0.34
N SER A 109 16.68 -4.96 -0.82
CA SER A 109 16.31 -5.74 -2.00
C SER A 109 17.46 -6.68 -2.36
N ASN A 110 17.17 -7.95 -2.55
CA ASN A 110 18.15 -8.96 -2.96
C ASN A 110 17.46 -10.13 -3.68
N GLY A 111 18.23 -11.19 -4.00
CA GLY A 111 17.71 -12.37 -4.71
C GLY A 111 16.59 -13.14 -3.99
N LYS A 112 16.32 -12.86 -2.70
CA LYS A 112 15.25 -13.50 -1.93
C LYS A 112 13.95 -12.69 -1.90
N GLY A 113 14.02 -11.38 -2.15
CA GLY A 113 12.85 -10.52 -2.05
C GLY A 113 13.18 -9.06 -1.72
N ILE A 114 12.14 -8.34 -1.32
CA ILE A 114 12.19 -6.96 -0.82
C ILE A 114 11.71 -6.97 0.62
N PHE A 115 12.50 -6.41 1.53
CA PHE A 115 12.30 -6.49 2.96
C PHE A 115 12.39 -5.11 3.62
N GLN A 116 11.53 -4.85 4.61
CA GLN A 116 11.62 -3.68 5.47
C GLN A 116 12.41 -4.04 6.74
N VAL A 117 13.43 -3.27 7.06
CA VAL A 117 14.39 -3.54 8.14
C VAL A 117 14.06 -2.77 9.40
N ASN A 118 13.66 -1.50 9.25
CA ASN A 118 13.28 -0.63 10.36
C ASN A 118 12.43 0.53 9.88
N ILE A 119 11.82 1.22 10.84
CA ILE A 119 11.07 2.46 10.69
C ILE A 119 11.38 3.40 11.85
N GLY A 120 11.07 4.69 11.73
CA GLY A 120 11.20 5.70 12.77
C GLY A 120 12.36 6.66 12.55
N LEU A 121 12.14 7.95 12.89
CA LEU A 121 13.17 8.99 12.82
C LEU A 121 13.97 9.12 14.13
N LYS A 122 13.28 9.33 15.27
CA LYS A 122 13.91 9.52 16.60
C LYS A 122 13.96 8.24 17.43
N ASN A 123 12.88 7.46 17.39
CA ASN A 123 12.75 6.20 18.11
C ASN A 123 12.74 5.06 17.08
N VAL A 124 13.92 4.80 16.48
CA VAL A 124 14.06 3.79 15.44
C VAL A 124 13.62 2.43 15.99
N ARG A 125 12.62 1.86 15.34
CA ARG A 125 12.09 0.53 15.61
C ARG A 125 12.75 -0.44 14.66
N GLN A 126 13.78 -1.11 15.16
CA GLN A 126 14.51 -2.14 14.43
C GLN A 126 13.74 -3.46 14.52
N PHE A 127 13.39 -4.05 13.38
CA PHE A 127 12.80 -5.38 13.38
C PHE A 127 13.88 -6.42 13.67
N SER A 128 13.56 -7.39 14.53
CA SER A 128 14.43 -8.52 14.89
C SER A 128 14.87 -9.33 13.66
N THR A 129 13.98 -9.40 12.67
CA THR A 129 14.22 -9.95 11.34
C THR A 129 13.54 -9.02 10.33
N PRO A 130 14.14 -8.75 9.15
CA PRO A 130 13.48 -7.91 8.15
C PRO A 130 12.11 -8.46 7.74
N ILE A 131 11.10 -7.62 7.68
CA ILE A 131 9.73 -7.98 7.29
C ILE A 131 9.67 -8.10 5.76
N PRO A 132 9.30 -9.26 5.18
CA PRO A 132 9.14 -9.40 3.74
C PRO A 132 7.92 -8.60 3.26
N ALA A 133 8.13 -7.70 2.30
CA ALA A 133 7.04 -7.08 1.54
C ALA A 133 6.67 -7.92 0.32
N ILE A 134 7.66 -8.59 -0.28
CA ILE A 134 7.48 -9.60 -1.32
C ILE A 134 8.70 -10.54 -1.33
N VAL A 135 8.50 -11.81 -1.68
CA VAL A 135 9.54 -12.84 -1.79
C VAL A 135 9.69 -13.31 -3.24
N PHE A 136 10.89 -13.77 -3.60
CA PHE A 136 11.21 -14.29 -4.93
C PHE A 136 11.36 -15.82 -4.94
N PRO A 137 11.13 -16.48 -6.10
CA PRO A 137 10.43 -15.96 -7.28
C PRO A 137 8.98 -15.53 -6.98
N ILE A 138 8.45 -14.62 -7.79
CA ILE A 138 7.07 -14.11 -7.68
C ILE A 138 6.14 -15.06 -8.43
N GLU A 139 5.28 -15.74 -7.69
CA GLU A 139 4.36 -16.74 -8.21
C GLU A 139 2.97 -16.53 -7.60
N PRO A 140 1.89 -16.45 -8.39
CA PRO A 140 0.53 -16.36 -7.85
C PRO A 140 0.21 -17.54 -6.93
N GLY A 141 -0.49 -17.26 -5.83
CA GLY A 141 -0.82 -18.24 -4.79
C GLY A 141 0.36 -18.58 -3.87
N LYS A 142 1.58 -18.10 -4.13
CA LYS A 142 2.71 -18.35 -3.25
C LYS A 142 2.48 -17.68 -1.90
N ARG A 143 2.56 -18.48 -0.84
CA ARG A 143 2.41 -18.06 0.54
C ARG A 143 3.75 -17.98 1.25
N PHE A 144 3.87 -17.03 2.16
CA PHE A 144 5.02 -16.91 3.04
C PHE A 144 4.60 -16.33 4.39
N SER A 145 5.25 -16.78 5.44
CA SER A 145 5.00 -16.33 6.81
C SER A 145 6.22 -15.64 7.37
N TRP A 146 5.99 -14.71 8.29
CA TRP A 146 7.03 -14.03 9.02
C TRP A 146 6.62 -13.86 10.47
N SER A 147 7.59 -13.94 11.38
CA SER A 147 7.40 -13.61 12.79
C SER A 147 8.64 -12.89 13.31
N GLY A 148 8.42 -11.91 14.17
CA GLY A 148 9.51 -11.13 14.77
C GLY A 148 9.01 -10.13 15.80
N SER A 149 9.84 -9.15 16.10
CA SER A 149 9.54 -8.08 17.05
C SER A 149 10.16 -6.76 16.58
N ASP A 150 9.56 -5.64 16.93
CA ASP A 150 10.14 -4.30 16.76
C ASP A 150 10.81 -3.77 18.05
N GLY A 151 11.04 -4.67 19.01
CA GLY A 151 11.52 -4.38 20.37
C GLY A 151 10.40 -4.05 21.35
N LYS A 152 9.21 -3.67 20.87
CA LYS A 152 8.03 -3.35 21.72
C LYS A 152 6.91 -4.36 21.56
N SER A 153 6.66 -4.80 20.33
CA SER A 153 5.54 -5.65 19.97
C SER A 153 6.04 -6.92 19.30
N LYS A 154 5.48 -8.07 19.68
CA LYS A 154 5.66 -9.33 18.96
C LYS A 154 4.69 -9.35 17.78
N MET A 155 5.17 -9.66 16.60
CA MET A 155 4.38 -9.60 15.38
C MET A 155 4.48 -10.91 14.60
N ALA A 156 3.40 -11.26 13.92
CA ALA A 156 3.35 -12.38 12.98
C ALA A 156 2.47 -12.03 11.78
N TYR A 157 2.92 -12.35 10.57
CA TYR A 157 2.19 -12.12 9.33
C TYR A 157 2.20 -13.39 8.48
N ASN A 158 1.06 -13.68 7.85
CA ASN A 158 0.92 -14.63 6.77
C ASN A 158 0.56 -13.84 5.52
N SER A 159 1.29 -14.07 4.44
CA SER A 159 1.13 -13.33 3.19
C SER A 159 0.92 -14.26 2.01
N GLU A 160 0.24 -13.75 0.97
CA GLU A 160 -0.01 -14.45 -0.29
C GLU A 160 0.22 -13.48 -1.46
N ILE A 161 0.96 -13.94 -2.47
CA ILE A 161 1.09 -13.24 -3.75
C ILE A 161 -0.17 -13.54 -4.57
N LEU A 162 -1.06 -12.56 -4.75
CA LEU A 162 -2.30 -12.75 -5.50
C LEU A 162 -2.08 -12.72 -7.02
N GLY A 163 -0.91 -12.26 -7.47
CA GLY A 163 -0.57 -12.10 -8.88
C GLY A 163 -0.88 -10.71 -9.43
N ALA A 164 -0.99 -10.59 -10.75
CA ALA A 164 -1.28 -9.34 -11.43
C ALA A 164 -2.76 -8.93 -11.23
N GLN A 165 -2.99 -7.70 -10.82
CA GLN A 165 -4.31 -7.10 -10.67
C GLN A 165 -4.34 -5.74 -11.36
N GLU A 166 -5.50 -5.35 -11.88
CA GLU A 166 -5.75 -3.96 -12.25
C GLU A 166 -5.97 -3.13 -10.98
N VAL A 167 -5.31 -1.99 -10.90
CA VAL A 167 -5.39 -1.08 -9.75
C VAL A 167 -5.55 0.35 -10.22
N ASP A 168 -6.51 1.06 -9.61
CA ASP A 168 -6.69 2.50 -9.83
C ASP A 168 -5.67 3.28 -9.01
N THR A 169 -5.09 4.30 -9.66
CA THR A 169 -4.24 5.32 -9.05
C THR A 169 -4.70 6.71 -9.51
N ASP A 170 -4.24 7.78 -8.89
CA ASP A 170 -4.59 9.14 -9.34
C ASP A 170 -3.88 9.50 -10.66
N MET A 171 -2.90 8.70 -11.08
CA MET A 171 -2.26 8.85 -12.38
C MET A 171 -3.07 8.20 -13.52
N LYS A 172 -3.64 7.02 -13.26
CA LYS A 172 -4.48 6.18 -14.14
C LYS A 172 -4.61 4.77 -13.56
N ARG A 173 -5.45 3.95 -14.20
CA ARG A 173 -5.48 2.50 -14.00
C ARG A 173 -4.19 1.87 -14.54
N MET A 174 -3.64 0.91 -13.82
CA MET A 174 -2.46 0.16 -14.23
C MET A 174 -2.51 -1.27 -13.70
N SER A 175 -1.72 -2.17 -14.28
CA SER A 175 -1.56 -3.51 -13.73
C SER A 175 -0.39 -3.53 -12.74
N ALA A 176 -0.58 -4.19 -11.60
CA ALA A 176 0.39 -4.31 -10.53
C ALA A 176 0.30 -5.68 -9.85
N ILE A 177 1.40 -6.10 -9.23
CA ILE A 177 1.50 -7.35 -8.47
C ILE A 177 0.95 -7.08 -7.07
N ALA A 178 -0.12 -7.79 -6.70
CA ALA A 178 -0.76 -7.66 -5.40
C ALA A 178 -0.23 -8.70 -4.41
N ILE A 179 0.04 -8.25 -3.19
CA ILE A 179 0.47 -9.10 -2.07
C ILE A 179 -0.43 -8.77 -0.89
N GLU A 180 -1.24 -9.75 -0.45
CA GLU A 180 -2.04 -9.66 0.76
C GLU A 180 -1.22 -10.16 1.95
N SER A 181 -1.33 -9.50 3.09
CA SER A 181 -0.71 -9.86 4.36
C SER A 181 -1.74 -9.72 5.48
N LYS A 182 -1.99 -10.80 6.21
CA LYS A 182 -2.82 -10.82 7.42
C LYS A 182 -1.96 -11.18 8.62
N GLY A 183 -2.11 -10.47 9.73
CA GLY A 183 -1.25 -10.69 10.87
C GLY A 183 -1.74 -10.11 12.17
N THR A 184 -0.92 -10.29 13.20
CA THR A 184 -1.14 -9.77 14.53
C THR A 184 0.10 -9.06 15.05
N SER A 185 -0.13 -8.07 15.91
CA SER A 185 0.89 -7.40 16.72
C SER A 185 0.43 -7.41 18.18
N VAL A 186 1.29 -7.84 19.08
CA VAL A 186 0.98 -7.97 20.52
C VAL A 186 1.95 -7.10 21.30
N ASN A 187 1.41 -6.10 22.01
CA ASN A 187 2.14 -5.23 22.92
C ASN A 187 1.47 -5.26 24.31
N GLY A 188 2.05 -6.01 25.24
CA GLY A 188 1.47 -6.24 26.56
C GLY A 188 0.11 -6.94 26.45
N LYS A 189 -0.96 -6.27 26.89
CA LYS A 189 -2.34 -6.79 26.85
C LYS A 189 -3.11 -6.39 25.58
N VAL A 190 -2.50 -5.58 24.71
CA VAL A 190 -3.13 -5.12 23.47
C VAL A 190 -2.71 -6.02 22.33
N THR A 191 -3.70 -6.61 21.65
CA THR A 191 -3.51 -7.34 20.40
C THR A 191 -4.17 -6.57 19.28
N GLU A 192 -3.37 -6.24 18.27
CA GLU A 192 -3.80 -5.66 17.02
C GLU A 192 -3.85 -6.75 15.95
N LYS A 193 -4.87 -6.71 15.10
CA LYS A 193 -5.00 -7.52 13.89
C LYS A 193 -4.87 -6.60 12.69
N THR A 194 -4.02 -6.97 11.74
CA THR A 194 -3.80 -6.20 10.52
C THR A 194 -4.16 -7.03 9.31
N ASP A 195 -4.87 -6.42 8.37
CA ASP A 195 -5.08 -6.91 7.01
C ASP A 195 -4.56 -5.83 6.05
N ARG A 196 -3.57 -6.18 5.23
CA ARG A 196 -2.88 -5.27 4.33
C ARG A 196 -2.76 -5.87 2.94
N THR A 197 -2.92 -5.04 1.93
CA THR A 197 -2.51 -5.36 0.56
C THR A 197 -1.58 -4.28 0.02
N ILE A 198 -0.47 -4.69 -0.59
CA ILE A 198 0.47 -3.80 -1.28
C ILE A 198 0.47 -4.17 -2.75
N TRP A 199 0.43 -3.17 -3.63
CA TRP A 199 0.53 -3.33 -5.07
C TRP A 199 1.85 -2.77 -5.58
N PHE A 200 2.63 -3.59 -6.28
CA PHE A 200 3.87 -3.20 -6.94
C PHE A 200 3.73 -3.20 -8.45
N ALA A 201 3.98 -2.06 -9.10
CA ALA A 201 4.10 -2.01 -10.55
C ALA A 201 5.59 -2.08 -10.95
N PRO A 202 5.98 -2.98 -11.89
CA PRO A 202 7.34 -3.05 -12.39
C PRO A 202 7.82 -1.70 -12.92
N LYS A 203 9.10 -1.39 -12.65
CA LYS A 203 9.82 -0.15 -12.95
C LYS A 203 9.26 1.10 -12.27
N ILE A 204 8.22 0.95 -11.46
CA ILE A 204 7.65 2.04 -10.67
C ILE A 204 7.96 1.78 -9.20
N GLY A 205 7.53 0.66 -8.63
CA GLY A 205 7.56 0.44 -7.18
C GLY A 205 6.16 0.26 -6.61
N ILE A 206 5.97 0.69 -5.36
CA ILE A 206 4.65 0.67 -4.71
C ILE A 206 3.74 1.68 -5.39
N VAL A 207 2.57 1.23 -5.83
CA VAL A 207 1.55 2.09 -6.47
C VAL A 207 0.27 2.22 -5.65
N ARG A 208 0.05 1.30 -4.71
CA ARG A 208 -1.06 1.37 -3.77
C ARG A 208 -0.75 0.58 -2.51
N ILE A 209 -1.26 1.05 -1.38
CA ILE A 209 -1.35 0.28 -0.14
C ILE A 209 -2.76 0.44 0.41
N ARG A 210 -3.38 -0.67 0.80
CA ARG A 210 -4.58 -0.67 1.63
C ARG A 210 -4.25 -1.42 2.90
N GLU A 211 -4.48 -0.83 4.05
CA GLU A 211 -4.24 -1.46 5.35
C GLU A 211 -5.43 -1.19 6.24
N SER A 212 -5.86 -2.20 6.98
CA SER A 212 -6.80 -2.07 8.08
C SER A 212 -6.19 -2.72 9.31
N THR A 213 -6.27 -2.02 10.43
CA THR A 213 -5.81 -2.49 11.73
C THR A 213 -6.96 -2.38 12.71
N SER A 214 -7.16 -3.41 13.52
CA SER A 214 -8.18 -3.43 14.57
C SER A 214 -7.62 -3.96 15.86
N SER A 215 -8.09 -3.47 16.99
CA SER A 215 -7.73 -3.92 18.33
C SER A 215 -8.94 -3.79 19.24
N THR A 216 -8.77 -4.14 20.52
CA THR A 216 -9.81 -3.94 21.53
C THR A 216 -10.08 -2.46 21.83
N VAL A 217 -9.17 -1.55 21.46
CA VAL A 217 -9.28 -0.11 21.75
C VAL A 217 -9.78 0.71 20.56
N GLY A 218 -9.73 0.17 19.34
CA GLY A 218 -10.16 0.88 18.15
C GLY A 218 -9.80 0.19 16.84
N ALA A 219 -10.02 0.90 15.75
CA ALA A 219 -9.63 0.46 14.41
C ALA A 219 -9.13 1.63 13.57
N SER A 220 -8.28 1.33 12.60
CA SER A 220 -7.79 2.29 11.61
C SER A 220 -7.79 1.66 10.23
N GLU A 221 -8.08 2.47 9.22
CA GLU A 221 -7.90 2.15 7.81
C GLU A 221 -6.94 3.16 7.20
N LEU A 222 -6.01 2.69 6.38
CA LEU A 222 -5.07 3.48 5.60
C LEU A 222 -5.20 3.08 4.13
N LEU A 223 -5.32 4.08 3.27
CA LEU A 223 -5.22 3.95 1.83
C LEU A 223 -4.15 4.91 1.33
N LEU A 224 -3.11 4.37 0.69
CA LEU A 224 -2.15 5.13 -0.11
C LEU A 224 -2.45 4.86 -1.59
N THR A 225 -2.67 5.91 -2.36
CA THR A 225 -2.88 5.85 -3.81
C THR A 225 -1.81 6.66 -4.51
N LEU A 226 -1.07 6.06 -5.46
CA LEU A 226 0.01 6.78 -6.14
C LEU A 226 -0.55 7.97 -6.92
N LYS A 227 0.00 9.15 -6.66
CA LYS A 227 -0.37 10.40 -7.30
C LYS A 227 0.66 10.85 -8.32
N SER A 228 1.93 10.66 -8.03
CA SER A 228 3.02 10.90 -8.96
C SER A 228 4.26 10.14 -8.52
N HIS A 229 5.21 9.96 -9.43
CA HIS A 229 6.52 9.41 -9.10
C HIS A 229 7.61 10.10 -9.94
N ASN A 230 8.83 10.11 -9.40
CA ASN A 230 10.04 10.48 -10.11
C ASN A 230 10.98 9.28 -10.01
N VAL A 231 10.85 8.34 -10.93
CA VAL A 231 11.63 7.10 -10.94
C VAL A 231 12.49 7.09 -12.18
N LYS A 232 13.81 6.95 -11.99
CA LYS A 232 14.84 6.95 -13.02
C LYS A 232 15.50 5.59 -13.21
#